data_AF-A0A7C7UW77-F1
#
_entry.id   AF-A0A7C7UW77-F1
#
_cell.length_a   1.000
_cell.length_b   1.000
_cell.length_c   1.000
_cell.angle_alpha   90.00
_cell.angle_beta   90.00
_cell.angle_gamma   90.00
#
_symmetry.space_group_name_H-M   'P 1'
#
loop_
_entity.id
_entity.type
_entity.pdbx_description
1 polymer ?
#
loop_
_entity_poly.entity_id
_entity_poly.type
_entity_poly.pdbx_seq_one_letter_code
_entity_poly.pdbx_strand_id
1 'polypeptide(L)'
;MHPPKPIIKVHRLRIFSDRNRPVHLGPFPLERLARLDPGQMPDLARVPRFQPLDFRRPDTPHSIVNAMGEYQAMMDAIRDGLVNKTKSSGPSDQGERANHIKSFGYFSDAAMVGISGLPASAHLETPVRNPDIDRLAHDLQTRQTKTLASGIDLIMADLKDAMQAPPATIAAHTNAITLLFDMPRDPRGDEPGIDWLADAQAHRACLRASEAAVVLANYLRLLGWDAKAHSATSSDVDLNQLAVSAGLAMVEQGQLTNPYLGTRFGLAVVTTTYDLAHDAPLAPSHDQPRTRTHGVS
;
A
#
# COMPACT_ATOMS: atom_id res chain seq x y z
N MET A 1 -5.85 34.43 -0.65
CA MET A 1 -6.55 33.15 -0.85
C MET A 1 -6.71 32.97 -2.36
N HIS A 2 -5.87 32.14 -3.00
CA HIS A 2 -6.04 31.83 -4.42
C HIS A 2 -7.17 30.79 -4.57
N PRO A 3 -8.08 30.95 -5.55
CA PRO A 3 -9.12 29.95 -5.78
C PRO A 3 -8.47 28.63 -6.24
N PRO A 4 -9.03 27.47 -5.84
CA PRO A 4 -8.57 26.19 -6.34
C PRO A 4 -8.76 26.14 -7.86
N LYS A 5 -7.71 25.73 -8.58
CA LYS A 5 -7.79 25.49 -10.03
C LYS A 5 -8.87 24.44 -10.32
N PRO A 6 -9.66 24.58 -11.40
CA PRO A 6 -10.70 23.64 -11.73
C PRO A 6 -10.08 22.26 -11.99
N ILE A 7 -10.54 21.26 -11.22
CA ILE A 7 -10.24 19.85 -11.46
C ILE A 7 -10.90 19.51 -12.80
N ILE A 8 -10.08 19.32 -13.84
CA ILE A 8 -10.56 18.85 -15.14
C ILE A 8 -11.18 17.47 -14.92
N LYS A 9 -12.51 17.39 -15.03
CA LYS A 9 -13.26 16.13 -15.13
C LYS A 9 -12.80 15.40 -16.39
N VAL A 10 -11.84 14.48 -16.26
CA VAL A 10 -11.64 13.47 -17.29
C VAL A 10 -12.68 12.38 -17.05
N HIS A 11 -13.77 12.39 -17.83
CA HIS A 11 -14.50 11.14 -18.08
C HIS A 11 -13.46 10.11 -18.53
N ARG A 12 -13.25 9.02 -17.78
CA ARG A 12 -12.35 7.92 -18.21
C ARG A 12 -12.99 7.10 -19.34
N LEU A 13 -13.33 7.76 -20.45
CA LEU A 13 -13.40 7.07 -21.72
C LEU A 13 -11.97 6.92 -22.22
N ARG A 14 -11.47 5.68 -22.23
CA ARG A 14 -10.20 5.36 -22.87
C ARG A 14 -10.40 5.47 -24.38
N ILE A 15 -9.73 6.42 -25.02
CA ILE A 15 -9.79 6.61 -26.48
C ILE A 15 -9.08 5.45 -27.21
N PHE A 16 -8.08 4.83 -26.57
CA PHE A 16 -7.33 3.70 -27.11
C PHE A 16 -7.59 2.43 -26.31
N SER A 17 -7.70 1.29 -27.00
CA SER A 17 -7.80 -0.03 -26.37
C SER A 17 -6.48 -0.41 -25.70
N ASP A 18 -6.58 -1.06 -24.56
CA ASP A 18 -5.47 -1.61 -23.76
C ASP A 18 -5.34 -3.13 -23.90
N ARG A 19 -6.03 -3.76 -24.88
CA ARG A 19 -6.00 -5.22 -25.10
C ARG A 19 -4.57 -5.80 -25.17
N ASN A 20 -3.64 -5.04 -25.74
CA ASN A 20 -2.25 -5.45 -25.92
C ASN A 20 -1.30 -4.91 -24.84
N ARG A 21 -1.81 -4.22 -23.81
CA ARG A 21 -0.99 -3.74 -22.69
C ARG A 21 -0.84 -4.88 -21.67
N PRO A 22 0.37 -5.36 -21.38
CA PRO A 22 0.59 -6.32 -20.32
C PRO A 22 0.07 -5.80 -18.97
N VAL A 23 -0.60 -6.66 -18.20
CA VAL A 23 -1.25 -6.29 -16.93
C VAL A 23 -0.26 -5.68 -15.93
N HIS A 24 0.98 -6.20 -15.88
CA HIS A 24 2.03 -5.71 -14.99
C HIS A 24 2.48 -4.25 -15.25
N LEU A 25 2.06 -3.63 -16.35
CA LEU A 25 2.31 -2.21 -16.60
C LEU A 25 1.23 -1.30 -16.01
N GLY A 26 0.12 -1.86 -15.52
CA GLY A 26 -0.92 -1.10 -14.82
C GLY A 26 -1.67 -0.07 -15.68
N PRO A 27 -2.56 0.74 -15.07
CA PRO A 27 -3.38 1.69 -15.81
C PRO A 27 -2.67 3.02 -16.12
N PHE A 28 -1.60 3.36 -15.38
CA PHE A 28 -0.81 4.58 -15.62
C PHE A 28 0.44 4.26 -16.46
N PRO A 29 0.86 5.15 -17.37
CA PRO A 29 2.00 4.90 -18.26
C PRO A 29 3.35 5.16 -17.55
N LEU A 30 3.60 4.44 -16.44
CA LEU A 30 4.79 4.61 -15.59
C LEU A 30 6.11 4.33 -16.33
N GLU A 31 6.06 3.55 -17.41
CA GLU A 31 7.19 3.28 -18.29
C GLU A 31 7.69 4.52 -19.05
N ARG A 32 6.89 5.59 -19.08
CA ARG A 32 7.23 6.85 -19.77
C ARG A 32 7.92 7.88 -18.89
N LEU A 33 7.89 7.69 -17.56
CA LEU A 33 8.51 8.59 -16.59
C LEU A 33 10.03 8.52 -16.68
N ALA A 34 10.71 9.64 -16.45
CA ALA A 34 12.16 9.65 -16.33
C ALA A 34 12.58 8.99 -15.01
N ARG A 35 13.58 8.13 -15.06
CA ARG A 35 14.13 7.41 -13.90
C ARG A 35 15.61 7.72 -13.76
N LEU A 36 16.13 7.57 -12.55
CA LEU A 36 17.57 7.62 -12.31
C LEU A 36 18.26 6.41 -12.95
N ASP A 37 19.57 6.54 -13.18
CA ASP A 37 20.36 5.43 -13.70
C ASP A 37 20.37 4.26 -12.71
N PRO A 38 20.52 3.01 -13.19
CA PRO A 38 20.60 1.84 -12.33
C PRO A 38 21.63 1.99 -11.21
N GLY A 39 21.23 1.69 -9.97
CA GLY A 39 22.08 1.80 -8.77
C GLY A 39 22.13 3.18 -8.13
N GLN A 40 21.57 4.22 -8.75
CA GLN A 40 21.40 5.51 -8.10
C GLN A 40 20.19 5.51 -7.16
N MET A 41 20.33 6.17 -6.01
CA MET A 41 19.27 6.36 -5.04
C MET A 41 19.21 7.85 -4.68
N PRO A 42 18.03 8.49 -4.65
CA PRO A 42 17.91 9.84 -4.12
C PRO A 42 18.24 9.86 -2.63
N ASP A 43 18.53 11.05 -2.09
CA ASP A 43 18.75 11.23 -0.65
C ASP A 43 17.45 10.95 0.13
N LEU A 44 17.33 9.73 0.65
CA LEU A 44 16.16 9.28 1.40
C LEU A 44 15.98 10.01 2.74
N ALA A 45 17.04 10.66 3.27
CA ALA A 45 16.93 11.46 4.49
C ALA A 45 16.08 12.73 4.29
N ARG A 46 15.90 13.16 3.03
CA ARG A 46 15.04 14.31 2.67
C ARG A 46 13.58 13.94 2.49
N VAL A 47 13.25 12.65 2.55
CA VAL A 47 11.87 12.18 2.41
C VAL A 47 11.12 12.49 3.72
N PRO A 48 9.97 13.18 3.66
CA PRO A 48 9.16 13.41 4.86
C PRO A 48 8.72 12.07 5.44
N ARG A 49 8.97 11.87 6.74
CA ARG A 49 8.57 10.66 7.46
C ARG A 49 7.07 10.41 7.31
N PHE A 50 6.68 9.17 7.02
CA PHE A 50 5.26 8.84 7.01
C PHE A 50 4.65 9.08 8.40
N GLN A 51 3.38 9.49 8.41
CA GLN A 51 2.64 9.74 9.64
C GLN A 51 1.63 8.60 9.83
N PRO A 52 1.61 7.92 10.99
CA PRO A 52 0.60 6.91 11.26
C PRO A 52 -0.81 7.49 11.24
N LEU A 53 -1.76 6.73 10.71
CA LEU A 53 -3.18 7.08 10.79
C LEU A 53 -3.79 6.59 12.10
N ASP A 54 -4.77 7.34 12.61
CA ASP A 54 -5.65 6.91 13.70
C ASP A 54 -7.08 6.79 13.17
N PHE A 55 -7.70 5.63 13.35
CA PHE A 55 -9.07 5.35 12.94
C PHE A 55 -10.11 5.74 14.00
N ARG A 56 -9.67 6.34 15.11
CA ARG A 56 -10.55 6.81 16.19
C ARG A 56 -10.79 8.31 16.05
N ARG A 57 -12.06 8.69 16.00
CA ARG A 57 -12.54 10.07 15.97
C ARG A 57 -13.65 10.25 17.03
N PRO A 58 -13.29 10.36 18.31
CA PRO A 58 -14.27 10.46 19.39
C PRO A 58 -15.17 11.71 19.26
N ASP A 59 -14.64 12.79 18.68
CA ASP A 59 -15.37 14.05 18.50
C ASP A 59 -16.38 14.01 17.34
N THR A 60 -16.27 13.03 16.44
CA THR A 60 -17.20 12.81 15.31
C THR A 60 -17.69 11.36 15.27
N PRO A 61 -18.57 10.94 16.20
CA PRO A 61 -18.94 9.53 16.38
C PRO A 61 -19.64 8.91 15.15
N HIS A 62 -20.30 9.73 14.34
CA HIS A 62 -20.99 9.30 13.11
C HIS A 62 -20.04 9.16 11.90
N SER A 63 -18.75 9.48 12.03
CA SER A 63 -17.79 9.34 10.94
C SER A 63 -17.55 7.87 10.61
N ILE A 64 -17.52 7.55 9.31
CA ILE A 64 -17.22 6.21 8.80
C ILE A 64 -15.81 5.74 9.20
N VAL A 65 -14.90 6.67 9.51
CA VAL A 65 -13.54 6.36 9.98
C VAL A 65 -13.56 5.44 11.20
N ASN A 66 -14.47 5.69 12.15
CA ASN A 66 -14.63 4.85 13.33
C ASN A 66 -15.05 3.42 12.97
N ALA A 67 -15.94 3.27 11.99
CA ALA A 67 -16.43 1.96 11.54
C ALA A 67 -15.35 1.17 10.77
N MET A 68 -14.43 1.86 10.09
CA MET A 68 -13.31 1.19 9.39
C MET A 68 -12.23 0.67 10.35
N GLY A 69 -12.16 1.18 11.59
CA GLY A 69 -11.10 0.85 12.54
C GLY A 69 -11.00 -0.63 12.88
N GLU A 70 -12.14 -1.31 13.06
CA GLU A 70 -12.17 -2.75 13.35
C GLU A 70 -11.60 -3.57 12.18
N TYR A 71 -12.01 -3.27 10.95
CA TYR A 71 -11.48 -3.94 9.75
C TYR A 71 -9.98 -3.69 9.58
N GLN A 72 -9.51 -2.47 9.84
CA GLN A 72 -8.08 -2.16 9.80
C GLN A 72 -7.30 -2.93 10.87
N ALA A 73 -7.83 -3.04 12.09
CA ALA A 73 -7.23 -3.82 13.16
C ALA A 73 -7.16 -5.32 12.80
N MET A 74 -8.20 -5.87 12.17
CA MET A 74 -8.18 -7.25 11.67
C MET A 74 -7.08 -7.46 10.63
N MET A 75 -6.95 -6.58 9.64
CA MET A 75 -5.89 -6.67 8.64
C MET A 75 -4.49 -6.53 9.25
N ASP A 76 -4.32 -5.61 10.18
CA ASP A 76 -3.04 -5.43 10.88
C ASP A 76 -2.68 -6.63 11.76
N ALA A 77 -3.67 -7.37 12.28
CA ALA A 77 -3.43 -8.59 13.06
C ALA A 77 -2.93 -9.75 12.19
N ILE A 78 -3.35 -9.82 10.91
CA ILE A 78 -2.93 -10.86 9.94
C ILE A 78 -1.85 -10.38 8.95
N ARG A 79 -1.21 -9.23 9.25
CA ARG A 79 -0.13 -8.68 8.41
C ARG A 79 1.11 -9.57 8.33
N ASP A 80 1.24 -10.50 9.28
CA ASP A 80 2.31 -11.47 9.42
C ASP A 80 1.71 -12.88 9.63
N GLY A 81 2.50 -13.94 9.53
CA GLY A 81 1.99 -15.29 9.76
C GLY A 81 2.98 -16.39 9.40
N LEU A 82 2.50 -17.64 9.44
CA LEU A 82 3.32 -18.81 9.15
C LEU A 82 3.77 -18.85 7.69
N VAL A 83 5.04 -19.20 7.49
CA VAL A 83 5.64 -19.43 6.17
C VAL A 83 5.59 -20.93 5.85
N ASN A 84 5.16 -21.28 4.64
CA ASN A 84 5.19 -22.66 4.19
C ASN A 84 6.65 -23.16 4.12
N LYS A 85 6.92 -24.31 4.74
CA LYS A 85 8.27 -24.89 4.79
C LYS A 85 8.75 -25.35 3.42
N THR A 86 7.81 -25.67 2.52
CA THR A 86 8.11 -26.10 1.16
C THR A 86 7.96 -24.92 0.21
N LYS A 87 9.03 -24.62 -0.54
CA LYS A 87 8.97 -23.66 -1.63
C LYS A 87 8.13 -24.22 -2.77
N SER A 88 7.12 -23.48 -3.21
CA SER A 88 6.34 -23.86 -4.40
C SER A 88 7.16 -23.71 -5.68
N SER A 89 6.81 -24.49 -6.71
CA SER A 89 7.33 -24.25 -8.06
C SER A 89 6.79 -22.91 -8.60
N GLY A 90 7.63 -22.21 -9.36
CA GLY A 90 7.30 -20.93 -9.95
C GLY A 90 8.44 -20.44 -10.86
N PRO A 91 8.30 -19.27 -11.48
CA PRO A 91 9.34 -18.69 -12.32
C PRO A 91 10.67 -18.57 -11.56
N SER A 92 11.79 -18.87 -12.23
CA SER A 92 13.13 -18.62 -11.71
C SER A 92 13.62 -17.20 -12.02
N ASP A 93 13.11 -16.59 -13.10
CA ASP A 93 13.49 -15.24 -13.53
C ASP A 93 12.89 -14.16 -12.62
N GLN A 94 13.74 -13.28 -12.11
CA GLN A 94 13.35 -12.19 -11.20
C GLN A 94 12.40 -11.18 -11.88
N GLY A 95 12.54 -10.96 -13.18
CA GLY A 95 11.68 -10.07 -13.96
C GLY A 95 10.27 -10.64 -14.13
N GLU A 96 10.16 -11.92 -14.45
CA GLU A 96 8.87 -12.64 -14.52
C GLU A 96 8.15 -12.64 -13.17
N ARG A 97 8.89 -12.87 -12.08
CA ARG A 97 8.36 -12.75 -10.71
C ARG A 97 7.83 -11.35 -10.44
N ALA A 98 8.63 -10.31 -10.72
CA ALA A 98 8.22 -8.92 -10.55
C ALA A 98 6.96 -8.60 -11.37
N ASN A 99 6.86 -9.09 -12.60
CA ASN A 99 5.69 -8.92 -13.45
C ASN A 99 4.45 -9.61 -12.87
N HIS A 100 4.57 -10.81 -12.31
CA HIS A 100 3.46 -11.49 -11.64
C HIS A 100 3.00 -10.74 -10.41
N ILE A 101 3.93 -10.29 -9.55
CA ILE A 101 3.60 -9.53 -8.35
C ILE A 101 2.92 -8.19 -8.68
N LYS A 102 3.44 -7.45 -9.68
CA LYS A 102 2.81 -6.23 -10.18
C LYS A 102 1.41 -6.50 -10.73
N SER A 103 1.24 -7.57 -11.51
CA SER A 103 -0.06 -7.97 -12.05
C SER A 103 -1.07 -8.28 -10.94
N PHE A 104 -0.64 -8.95 -9.86
CA PHE A 104 -1.47 -9.18 -8.68
C PHE A 104 -1.91 -7.85 -8.05
N GLY A 105 -0.99 -6.90 -7.84
CA GLY A 105 -1.34 -5.60 -7.27
C GLY A 105 -2.38 -4.85 -8.11
N TYR A 106 -2.25 -4.86 -9.44
CA TYR A 106 -3.25 -4.26 -10.33
C TYR A 106 -4.58 -5.02 -10.36
N PHE A 107 -4.54 -6.35 -10.25
CA PHE A 107 -5.75 -7.16 -10.07
C PHE A 107 -6.48 -6.82 -8.76
N SER A 108 -5.74 -6.45 -7.71
CA SER A 108 -6.27 -5.98 -6.42
C SER A 108 -6.55 -4.45 -6.38
N ASP A 109 -6.75 -3.82 -7.54
CA ASP A 109 -7.08 -2.39 -7.71
C ASP A 109 -6.02 -1.39 -7.24
N ALA A 110 -4.75 -1.80 -7.08
CA ALA A 110 -3.68 -0.82 -6.84
C ALA A 110 -3.60 0.16 -8.03
N ALA A 111 -3.49 1.45 -7.73
CA ALA A 111 -3.28 2.47 -8.76
C ALA A 111 -1.89 2.31 -9.40
N MET A 112 -0.87 2.04 -8.57
CA MET A 112 0.51 1.81 -9.00
C MET A 112 1.19 0.77 -8.11
N VAL A 113 2.10 0.01 -8.69
CA VAL A 113 2.94 -0.96 -7.97
C VAL A 113 4.39 -0.74 -8.37
N GLY A 114 5.27 -0.67 -7.38
CA GLY A 114 6.72 -0.55 -7.56
C GLY A 114 7.46 -1.49 -6.63
N ILE A 115 8.64 -1.94 -7.04
CA ILE A 115 9.47 -2.86 -6.28
C ILE A 115 10.85 -2.24 -6.07
N SER A 116 11.37 -2.28 -4.86
CA SER A 116 12.75 -1.87 -4.59
C SER A 116 13.44 -2.85 -3.64
N GLY A 117 14.75 -2.70 -3.48
CA GLY A 117 15.42 -3.19 -2.28
C GLY A 117 14.85 -2.52 -1.01
N LEU A 118 15.17 -3.10 0.14
CA LEU A 118 14.86 -2.54 1.46
C LEU A 118 16.10 -1.79 2.00
N PRO A 119 16.19 -0.46 1.86
CA PRO A 119 17.32 0.30 2.37
C PRO A 119 17.28 0.36 3.91
N ALA A 120 18.45 0.33 4.54
CA ALA A 120 18.57 0.40 6.00
C ALA A 120 17.89 1.64 6.61
N SER A 121 17.91 2.78 5.91
CA SER A 121 17.27 4.03 6.35
C SER A 121 15.75 3.97 6.41
N ALA A 122 15.13 2.99 5.73
CA ALA A 122 13.69 2.79 5.74
C ALA A 122 13.23 1.98 6.94
N HIS A 123 14.11 1.32 7.70
CA HIS A 123 13.70 0.69 8.96
C HIS A 123 13.34 1.77 9.98
N LEU A 124 12.21 1.60 10.67
CA LEU A 124 11.85 2.48 11.76
C LEU A 124 12.60 2.06 13.02
N GLU A 125 13.14 3.04 13.74
CA GLU A 125 13.75 2.82 15.06
C GLU A 125 12.72 2.25 16.05
N THR A 126 11.50 2.79 16.00
CA THR A 126 10.35 2.27 16.74
C THR A 126 9.25 1.90 15.74
N PRO A 127 8.92 0.61 15.59
CA PRO A 127 7.81 0.17 14.75
C PRO A 127 6.49 0.81 15.18
N VAL A 128 5.68 1.17 14.19
CA VAL A 128 4.32 1.63 14.40
C VAL A 128 3.42 0.40 14.58
N ARG A 129 2.57 0.43 15.61
CA ARG A 129 1.62 -0.65 15.90
C ARG A 129 0.25 -0.08 16.17
N ASN A 130 -0.75 -0.66 15.52
CA ASN A 130 -2.15 -0.29 15.72
C ASN A 130 -2.60 -0.70 17.13
N PRO A 131 -3.02 0.25 17.99
CA PRO A 131 -3.43 -0.04 19.36
C PRO A 131 -4.71 -0.89 19.44
N ASP A 132 -5.54 -0.91 18.39
CA ASP A 132 -6.78 -1.69 18.37
C ASP A 132 -6.56 -3.20 18.19
N ILE A 133 -5.35 -3.64 17.83
CA ILE A 133 -5.02 -5.08 17.75
C ILE A 133 -5.18 -5.75 19.11
N ASP A 134 -4.76 -5.10 20.20
CA ASP A 134 -4.85 -5.69 21.55
C ASP A 134 -6.30 -5.79 22.01
N ARG A 135 -7.11 -4.77 21.69
CA ARG A 135 -8.56 -4.78 21.93
C ARG A 135 -9.23 -5.92 21.14
N LEU A 136 -8.89 -6.07 19.87
CA LEU A 136 -9.36 -7.17 19.03
C LEU A 136 -8.95 -8.53 19.60
N ALA A 137 -7.72 -8.68 20.09
CA ALA A 137 -7.22 -9.91 20.70
C ALA A 137 -8.09 -10.34 21.88
N HIS A 138 -8.39 -9.38 22.75
CA HIS A 138 -9.23 -9.58 23.92
C HIS A 138 -10.67 -9.96 23.51
N ASP A 139 -11.25 -9.26 22.55
CA ASP A 139 -12.59 -9.54 22.04
C ASP A 139 -12.68 -10.95 21.44
N LEU A 140 -11.68 -11.40 20.68
CA LEU A 140 -11.63 -12.73 20.06
C LEU A 140 -11.46 -13.88 21.07
N GLN A 141 -10.79 -13.62 22.19
CA GLN A 141 -10.65 -14.58 23.29
C GLN A 141 -11.93 -14.71 24.11
N THR A 142 -12.67 -13.61 24.27
CA THR A 142 -13.81 -13.52 25.20
C THR A 142 -15.17 -13.71 24.52
N ARG A 143 -15.29 -13.39 23.22
CA ARG A 143 -16.55 -13.54 22.47
C ARG A 143 -16.56 -14.84 21.68
N GLN A 144 -17.47 -15.75 22.03
CA GLN A 144 -17.85 -16.85 21.15
C GLN A 144 -18.71 -16.32 20.01
N THR A 145 -18.10 -16.02 18.86
CA THR A 145 -18.85 -15.79 17.61
C THR A 145 -19.36 -17.14 17.12
N LYS A 146 -20.58 -17.53 17.49
CA LYS A 146 -21.29 -18.61 16.80
C LYS A 146 -21.82 -18.05 15.48
N THR A 147 -21.08 -18.27 14.40
CA THR A 147 -21.54 -17.92 13.06
C THR A 147 -21.98 -19.16 12.30
N LEU A 148 -23.19 -19.15 11.73
CA LEU A 148 -23.79 -20.28 11.00
C LEU A 148 -23.18 -20.50 9.60
N ALA A 149 -22.03 -19.88 9.29
CA ALA A 149 -21.35 -19.98 8.01
C ALA A 149 -19.98 -20.65 8.22
N SER A 150 -19.82 -21.84 7.66
CA SER A 150 -18.65 -22.71 7.80
C SER A 150 -17.31 -22.08 7.38
N GLY A 151 -17.32 -20.95 6.65
CA GLY A 151 -16.11 -20.23 6.26
C GLY A 151 -15.60 -19.24 7.32
N ILE A 152 -16.46 -18.73 8.21
CA ILE A 152 -16.06 -17.73 9.19
C ILE A 152 -15.24 -18.39 10.31
N ASP A 153 -15.58 -19.61 10.72
CA ASP A 153 -14.83 -20.32 11.76
C ASP A 153 -13.36 -20.55 11.37
N LEU A 154 -13.10 -20.83 10.08
CA LEU A 154 -11.73 -20.97 9.56
C LEU A 154 -10.97 -19.64 9.59
N ILE A 155 -11.60 -18.55 9.13
CA ILE A 155 -11.01 -17.21 9.16
C ILE A 155 -10.70 -16.78 10.60
N MET A 156 -11.61 -17.09 11.54
CA MET A 156 -11.44 -16.77 12.96
C MET A 156 -10.36 -17.62 13.62
N ALA A 157 -10.16 -18.86 13.18
CA ALA A 157 -9.06 -19.71 13.61
C ALA A 157 -7.72 -19.16 13.08
N ASP A 158 -7.63 -18.85 11.78
CA ASP A 158 -6.43 -18.26 11.17
C ASP A 158 -6.06 -16.93 11.84
N LEU A 159 -7.04 -16.09 12.17
CA LEU A 159 -6.85 -14.85 12.90
C LEU A 159 -6.30 -15.11 14.32
N LYS A 160 -6.86 -16.08 15.05
CA LYS A 160 -6.35 -16.45 16.38
C LYS A 160 -4.92 -16.98 16.33
N ASP A 161 -4.62 -17.85 15.36
CA ASP A 161 -3.29 -18.41 15.17
C ASP A 161 -2.27 -17.31 14.81
N ALA A 162 -2.63 -16.39 13.92
CA ALA A 162 -1.81 -15.22 13.58
C ALA A 162 -1.52 -14.34 14.80
N MET A 163 -2.51 -14.13 15.67
CA MET A 163 -2.36 -13.30 16.88
C MET A 163 -1.54 -13.97 17.99
N GLN A 164 -1.47 -15.30 18.01
CA GLN A 164 -0.65 -16.07 18.94
C GLN A 164 0.78 -16.30 18.43
N ALA A 165 1.03 -16.08 17.14
CA ALA A 165 2.35 -16.22 16.56
C ALA A 165 3.33 -15.19 17.18
N PRO A 166 4.57 -15.60 17.51
CA PRO A 166 5.59 -14.66 17.92
C PRO A 166 5.78 -13.58 16.85
N PRO A 167 5.92 -12.30 17.21
CA PRO A 167 6.18 -11.25 16.22
C PRO A 167 7.41 -11.58 15.37
N ALA A 168 7.24 -11.72 14.05
CA ALA A 168 8.38 -11.97 13.18
C ALA A 168 9.10 -10.67 12.85
N THR A 169 10.43 -10.77 12.82
CA THR A 169 11.33 -9.70 12.43
C THR A 169 11.48 -9.68 10.90
N ILE A 170 11.63 -8.48 10.34
CA ILE A 170 11.91 -8.29 8.91
C ILE A 170 13.43 -8.27 8.61
N ALA A 171 14.29 -8.67 9.55
CA ALA A 171 15.74 -8.56 9.42
C ALA A 171 16.31 -9.34 8.21
N ALA A 172 15.65 -10.41 7.79
CA ALA A 172 16.05 -11.19 6.62
C ALA A 172 15.45 -10.65 5.30
N HIS A 173 14.52 -9.69 5.36
CA HIS A 173 13.85 -9.17 4.18
C HIS A 173 14.79 -8.24 3.41
N THR A 174 14.87 -8.44 2.11
CA THR A 174 15.75 -7.66 1.22
C THR A 174 14.97 -6.86 0.18
N ASN A 175 13.71 -7.23 -0.05
CA ASN A 175 12.86 -6.64 -1.07
C ASN A 175 11.63 -5.99 -0.44
N ALA A 176 11.16 -4.90 -1.06
CA ALA A 176 9.95 -4.19 -0.71
C ALA A 176 9.07 -4.01 -1.95
N ILE A 177 7.81 -4.44 -1.86
CA ILE A 177 6.77 -4.22 -2.86
C ILE A 177 5.88 -3.10 -2.33
N THR A 178 5.91 -1.95 -2.98
CA THR A 178 5.10 -0.78 -2.59
C THR A 178 3.83 -0.73 -3.44
N LEU A 179 2.68 -0.73 -2.77
CA LEU A 179 1.36 -0.59 -3.35
C LEU A 179 0.84 0.83 -3.08
N LEU A 180 0.45 1.52 -4.15
CA LEU A 180 -0.11 2.87 -4.08
C LEU A 180 -1.58 2.82 -4.51
N PHE A 181 -2.46 3.37 -3.67
CA PHE A 181 -3.90 3.45 -3.91
C PHE A 181 -4.33 4.91 -4.00
N ASP A 182 -5.13 5.25 -5.01
CA ASP A 182 -5.59 6.63 -5.20
C ASP A 182 -6.67 7.01 -4.18
N MET A 183 -6.70 8.29 -3.81
CA MET A 183 -7.78 8.87 -3.04
C MET A 183 -8.83 9.44 -4.00
N PRO A 184 -10.05 8.87 -4.06
CA PRO A 184 -11.13 9.41 -4.89
C PRO A 184 -11.44 10.86 -4.55
N ARG A 185 -12.16 11.55 -5.44
CA ARG A 185 -12.62 12.93 -5.23
C ARG A 185 -13.34 13.07 -3.89
N ASP A 186 -13.07 14.15 -3.18
CA ASP A 186 -13.81 14.51 -1.96
C ASP A 186 -15.29 14.78 -2.29
N PRO A 187 -16.23 14.32 -1.45
CA PRO A 187 -17.63 14.74 -1.57
C PRO A 187 -17.71 16.26 -1.42
N ARG A 188 -18.65 16.91 -2.12
CA ARG A 188 -18.86 18.35 -1.92
C ARG A 188 -19.50 18.60 -0.56
N GLY A 189 -19.29 19.80 -0.03
CA GLY A 189 -19.84 20.19 1.27
C GLY A 189 -21.37 20.23 1.33
N ASP A 190 -22.05 20.28 0.18
CA ASP A 190 -23.51 20.28 0.06
C ASP A 190 -24.08 18.90 -0.34
N GLU A 191 -23.24 17.86 -0.50
CA GLU A 191 -23.69 16.51 -0.79
C GLU A 191 -24.28 15.83 0.48
N PRO A 192 -25.45 15.19 0.41
CA PRO A 192 -26.01 14.42 1.53
C PRO A 192 -25.03 13.34 2.04
N GLY A 193 -24.85 13.23 3.35
CA GLY A 193 -23.96 12.26 3.99
C GLY A 193 -22.49 12.69 4.10
N ILE A 194 -22.16 13.95 3.76
CA ILE A 194 -20.81 14.51 3.92
C ILE A 194 -20.31 14.40 5.36
N ASP A 195 -21.19 14.57 6.34
CA ASP A 195 -20.93 14.41 7.77
C ASP A 195 -20.33 13.04 8.12
N TRP A 196 -20.70 11.98 7.38
CA TRP A 196 -20.14 10.64 7.59
C TRP A 196 -18.80 10.43 6.86
N LEU A 197 -18.62 11.09 5.71
CA LEU A 197 -17.56 10.82 4.73
C LEU A 197 -16.42 11.86 4.71
N ALA A 198 -16.61 13.01 5.36
CA ALA A 198 -15.65 14.09 5.36
C ALA A 198 -14.30 13.62 5.93
N ASP A 199 -13.24 13.94 5.18
CA ASP A 199 -11.85 13.66 5.57
C ASP A 199 -11.58 12.16 5.89
N ALA A 200 -12.23 11.25 5.17
CA ALA A 200 -12.05 9.80 5.33
C ALA A 200 -11.16 9.17 4.22
N GLN A 201 -10.64 9.97 3.30
CA GLN A 201 -9.99 9.51 2.07
C GLN A 201 -8.68 8.76 2.36
N ALA A 202 -7.88 9.27 3.30
CA ALA A 202 -6.65 8.61 3.73
C ALA A 202 -6.94 7.25 4.39
N HIS A 203 -7.94 7.19 5.27
CA HIS A 203 -8.37 5.96 5.94
C HIS A 203 -8.93 4.93 4.96
N ARG A 204 -9.75 5.35 4.00
CA ARG A 204 -10.23 4.47 2.92
C ARG A 204 -9.07 3.91 2.11
N ALA A 205 -8.12 4.77 1.71
CA ALA A 205 -6.96 4.35 0.93
C ALA A 205 -6.07 3.39 1.74
N CYS A 206 -5.88 3.64 3.03
CA CYS A 206 -5.19 2.74 3.95
C CYS A 206 -5.88 1.38 4.04
N LEU A 207 -7.20 1.35 4.20
CA LEU A 207 -7.96 0.10 4.30
C LEU A 207 -7.79 -0.76 3.04
N ARG A 208 -7.96 -0.15 1.86
CA ARG A 208 -7.80 -0.84 0.57
C ARG A 208 -6.36 -1.29 0.31
N ALA A 209 -5.38 -0.45 0.65
CA ALA A 209 -3.97 -0.80 0.48
C ALA A 209 -3.55 -1.93 1.43
N SER A 210 -4.04 -1.91 2.67
CA SER A 210 -3.77 -2.94 3.67
C SER A 210 -4.32 -4.29 3.24
N GLU A 211 -5.54 -4.33 2.70
CA GLU A 211 -6.17 -5.55 2.20
C GLU A 211 -5.30 -6.21 1.12
N ALA A 212 -4.92 -5.44 0.10
CA ALA A 212 -4.08 -5.95 -0.98
C ALA A 212 -2.70 -6.42 -0.48
N ALA A 213 -2.08 -5.66 0.43
CA ALA A 213 -0.78 -6.00 1.00
C ALA A 213 -0.84 -7.28 1.84
N VAL A 214 -1.87 -7.45 2.67
CA VAL A 214 -2.07 -8.63 3.52
C VAL A 214 -2.28 -9.88 2.67
N VAL A 215 -3.14 -9.82 1.66
CA VAL A 215 -3.36 -10.97 0.77
C VAL A 215 -2.09 -11.32 0.00
N LEU A 216 -1.35 -10.31 -0.49
CA LEU A 216 -0.09 -10.52 -1.19
C LEU A 216 0.98 -11.13 -0.28
N ALA A 217 1.13 -10.63 0.95
CA ALA A 217 2.08 -11.18 1.91
C ALA A 217 1.73 -12.64 2.24
N ASN A 218 0.46 -12.94 2.48
CA ASN A 218 0.02 -14.31 2.72
C ASN A 218 0.30 -15.22 1.50
N TYR A 219 0.03 -14.73 0.29
CA TYR A 219 0.37 -15.47 -0.93
C TYR A 219 1.85 -15.83 -1.01
N LEU A 220 2.76 -14.87 -0.74
CA LEU A 220 4.20 -15.14 -0.72
C LEU A 220 4.59 -16.16 0.35
N ARG A 221 3.99 -16.09 1.55
CA ARG A 221 4.22 -17.07 2.62
C ARG A 221 3.73 -18.46 2.25
N LEU A 222 2.60 -18.58 1.54
CA LEU A 222 2.10 -19.86 1.03
C LEU A 222 3.02 -20.46 -0.03
N LEU A 223 3.68 -19.63 -0.84
CA LEU A 223 4.76 -20.04 -1.75
C LEU A 223 6.07 -20.40 -1.03
N GLY A 224 6.12 -20.19 0.29
CA GLY A 224 7.22 -20.49 1.18
C GLY A 224 8.23 -19.36 1.33
N TRP A 225 7.93 -18.13 0.91
CA TRP A 225 8.78 -16.96 1.09
C TRP A 225 8.32 -16.12 2.26
N ASP A 226 9.23 -15.80 3.18
CA ASP A 226 8.91 -14.93 4.29
C ASP A 226 8.50 -13.55 3.78
N ALA A 227 7.38 -13.04 4.31
CA ALA A 227 6.77 -11.80 3.84
C ALA A 227 5.86 -11.20 4.92
N LYS A 228 5.96 -9.87 5.08
CA LYS A 228 5.18 -9.11 6.05
C LYS A 228 4.55 -7.89 5.38
N ALA A 229 3.26 -7.66 5.62
CA ALA A 229 2.56 -6.48 5.16
C ALA A 229 2.78 -5.30 6.13
N HIS A 230 2.72 -4.07 5.62
CA HIS A 230 2.94 -2.82 6.34
C HIS A 230 1.88 -1.82 5.89
N SER A 231 1.09 -1.31 6.84
CA SER A 231 0.00 -0.36 6.63
C SER A 231 0.34 0.99 7.25
N ALA A 232 -0.50 2.00 7.01
CA ALA A 232 -0.37 3.29 7.67
C ALA A 232 -0.67 3.24 9.18
N THR A 233 -1.17 2.12 9.71
CA THR A 233 -1.50 1.93 11.14
C THR A 233 -0.57 0.94 11.82
N SER A 234 0.12 0.08 11.07
CA SER A 234 1.08 -0.89 11.59
C SER A 234 2.24 -1.11 10.59
N SER A 235 3.45 -0.68 10.94
CA SER A 235 4.62 -0.81 10.05
C SER A 235 5.95 -0.84 10.81
N ASP A 236 6.87 -1.70 10.38
CA ASP A 236 8.27 -1.70 10.79
C ASP A 236 9.18 -0.84 9.87
N VAL A 237 8.61 -0.28 8.80
CA VAL A 237 9.33 0.49 7.77
C VAL A 237 8.66 1.83 7.44
N ASP A 238 9.44 2.77 6.92
CA ASP A 238 8.99 4.06 6.43
C ASP A 238 8.39 3.93 5.03
N LEU A 239 7.05 3.99 4.96
CA LEU A 239 6.32 3.82 3.70
C LEU A 239 6.69 4.88 2.65
N ASN A 240 7.00 6.10 3.11
CA ASN A 240 7.30 7.20 2.19
C ASN A 240 8.67 7.01 1.53
N GLN A 241 9.68 6.55 2.28
CA GLN A 241 10.98 6.21 1.69
C GLN A 241 10.85 5.09 0.65
N LEU A 242 10.02 4.07 0.93
CA LEU A 242 9.82 2.96 0.03
C LEU A 242 9.04 3.34 -1.24
N ALA A 243 8.11 4.29 -1.16
CA ALA A 243 7.47 4.87 -2.34
C ALA A 243 8.46 5.63 -3.24
N VAL A 244 9.46 6.29 -2.65
CA VAL A 244 10.53 6.97 -3.40
C VAL A 244 11.50 5.96 -4.02
N SER A 245 12.00 5.00 -3.23
CA SER A 245 12.95 3.99 -3.72
C SER A 245 12.37 3.08 -4.79
N ALA A 246 11.06 2.76 -4.71
CA ALA A 246 10.34 1.99 -5.73
C ALA A 246 9.96 2.82 -6.98
N GLY A 247 10.32 4.10 -7.02
CA GLY A 247 10.05 4.97 -8.16
C GLY A 247 8.57 5.24 -8.38
N LEU A 248 7.79 5.38 -7.29
CA LEU A 248 6.37 5.75 -7.32
C LEU A 248 6.13 7.20 -6.90
N ALA A 249 7.04 7.80 -6.15
CA ALA A 249 6.92 9.17 -5.68
C ALA A 249 8.28 9.88 -5.66
N MET A 250 8.23 11.20 -5.54
CA MET A 250 9.37 12.10 -5.39
C MET A 250 9.08 13.12 -4.29
N VAL A 251 10.11 13.81 -3.81
CA VAL A 251 9.94 14.90 -2.84
C VAL A 251 9.87 16.23 -3.60
N GLU A 252 8.73 16.90 -3.55
CA GLU A 252 8.53 18.23 -4.09
C GLU A 252 8.15 19.18 -2.96
N GLN A 253 8.89 20.28 -2.79
CA GLN A 253 8.60 21.30 -1.76
C GLN A 253 8.41 20.71 -0.34
N GLY A 254 9.14 19.64 -0.01
CA GLY A 254 9.05 18.95 1.28
C GLY A 254 7.88 17.98 1.42
N GLN A 255 7.10 17.75 0.36
CA GLN A 255 5.97 16.81 0.34
C GLN A 255 6.26 15.61 -0.58
N LEU A 256 5.80 14.44 -0.15
CA LEU A 256 5.79 13.24 -0.98
C LEU A 256 4.74 13.40 -2.10
N THR A 257 5.17 13.37 -3.34
CA THR A 257 4.34 13.69 -4.51
C THR A 257 4.48 12.63 -5.59
N ASN A 258 3.35 12.17 -6.11
CA ASN A 258 3.27 11.27 -7.26
C ASN A 258 3.03 12.08 -8.56
N PRO A 259 3.69 11.76 -9.69
CA PRO A 259 3.57 12.52 -10.94
C PRO A 259 2.15 12.65 -11.52
N TYR A 260 1.25 11.71 -11.21
CA TYR A 260 -0.12 11.69 -11.74
C TYR A 260 -1.18 12.03 -10.69
N LEU A 261 -0.96 11.61 -9.43
CA LEU A 261 -1.92 11.71 -8.34
C LEU A 261 -1.62 12.87 -7.37
N GLY A 262 -0.51 13.58 -7.57
CA GLY A 262 -0.06 14.60 -6.62
C GLY A 262 0.14 13.97 -5.24
N THR A 263 -0.49 14.53 -4.22
CA THR A 263 -0.46 14.01 -2.83
C THR A 263 -1.66 13.11 -2.49
N ARG A 264 -2.54 12.81 -3.45
CA ARG A 264 -3.83 12.13 -3.21
C ARG A 264 -3.71 10.60 -3.32
N PHE A 265 -2.92 10.00 -2.44
CA PHE A 265 -2.74 8.54 -2.41
C PHE A 265 -2.45 8.00 -1.02
N GLY A 266 -2.84 6.75 -0.78
CA GLY A 266 -2.42 5.94 0.36
C GLY A 266 -1.39 4.89 -0.05
N LEU A 267 -0.64 4.38 0.92
CA LEU A 267 0.42 3.41 0.71
C LEU A 267 0.22 2.19 1.61
N ALA A 268 0.60 1.03 1.09
CA ALA A 268 0.95 -0.15 1.87
C ALA A 268 2.18 -0.80 1.24
N VAL A 269 2.95 -1.54 2.04
CA VAL A 269 4.18 -2.20 1.60
C VAL A 269 4.13 -3.67 2.00
N VAL A 270 4.69 -4.55 1.16
CA VAL A 270 5.06 -5.91 1.56
C VAL A 270 6.57 -6.03 1.53
N THR A 271 7.19 -6.28 2.68
CA THR A 271 8.62 -6.66 2.73
C THR A 271 8.73 -8.17 2.63
N THR A 272 9.76 -8.67 1.94
CA THR A 272 9.88 -10.11 1.70
C THR A 272 11.31 -10.57 1.42
N THR A 273 11.55 -11.86 1.62
CA THR A 273 12.71 -12.61 1.13
C THR A 273 12.57 -13.07 -0.32
N TYR A 274 11.40 -12.90 -0.94
CA TYR A 274 11.16 -13.30 -2.32
C TYR A 274 11.97 -12.44 -3.29
N ASP A 275 12.83 -13.08 -4.07
CA ASP A 275 13.75 -12.42 -4.98
C ASP A 275 13.02 -11.89 -6.23
N LEU A 276 13.17 -10.58 -6.49
CA LEU A 276 12.37 -9.79 -7.42
C LEU A 276 13.25 -8.75 -8.12
N ALA A 277 12.98 -8.49 -9.40
CA ALA A 277 13.62 -7.40 -10.12
C ALA A 277 13.13 -6.05 -9.58
N HIS A 278 14.05 -5.11 -9.35
CA HIS A 278 13.75 -3.79 -8.79
C HIS A 278 13.47 -2.75 -9.87
N ASP A 279 12.61 -1.79 -9.53
CA ASP A 279 12.39 -0.56 -10.29
C ASP A 279 13.44 0.49 -9.90
N ALA A 280 13.80 1.34 -10.86
CA ALA A 280 14.63 2.50 -10.59
C ALA A 280 13.81 3.66 -10.00
N PRO A 281 14.35 4.43 -9.04
CA PRO A 281 13.69 5.65 -8.54
C PRO A 281 13.39 6.65 -9.66
N LEU A 282 12.41 7.53 -9.42
CA LEU A 282 12.10 8.61 -10.36
C LEU A 282 13.21 9.67 -10.37
N ALA A 283 13.49 10.22 -11.55
CA ALA A 283 14.29 11.43 -11.66
C ALA A 283 13.56 12.62 -10.99
N PRO A 284 14.28 13.66 -10.55
CA PRO A 284 13.68 14.86 -9.96
C PRO A 284 12.62 15.50 -10.86
N SER A 285 11.71 16.25 -10.26
CA SER A 285 10.55 16.83 -10.97
C SER A 285 10.89 17.75 -12.14
N HIS A 286 12.01 18.48 -12.07
CA HIS A 286 12.48 19.34 -13.16
C HIS A 286 12.95 18.56 -14.39
N ASP A 287 13.33 17.29 -14.21
CA ASP A 287 13.74 16.38 -15.28
C ASP A 287 12.56 15.52 -15.79
N GLN A 288 11.39 15.62 -15.16
CA GLN A 288 10.20 14.89 -15.61
C GLN A 288 9.58 15.58 -16.83
N PRO A 289 9.52 14.91 -18.00
CA PRO A 289 8.98 15.53 -19.20
C PRO A 289 7.48 15.76 -19.07
N ARG A 290 7.05 17.04 -19.11
CA ARG A 290 5.63 17.45 -19.03
C ARG A 290 4.74 16.79 -20.09
N THR A 291 5.28 16.58 -21.30
CA THR A 291 4.56 15.91 -22.39
C THR A 291 4.24 14.44 -22.11
N ARG A 292 4.99 13.78 -21.21
CA ARG A 292 4.80 12.36 -20.87
C ARG A 292 3.95 12.13 -19.63
N THR A 293 3.81 13.14 -18.77
CA THR A 293 2.95 13.08 -17.57
C THR A 293 1.53 13.57 -17.85
N HIS A 294 1.34 14.57 -18.73
CA HIS A 294 0.04 15.23 -18.93
C HIS A 294 -0.42 15.31 -20.40
N GLY A 295 0.34 14.71 -21.33
CA GLY A 295 0.06 14.78 -22.78
C GLY A 295 0.62 16.04 -23.45
N VAL A 296 0.47 16.14 -24.78
CA VAL A 296 0.78 17.36 -25.53
C VAL A 296 -0.39 18.32 -25.31
N SER A 297 -0.12 19.43 -24.63
CA SER A 297 -1.09 20.50 -24.43
C SER A 297 -1.25 21.36 -25.68
#